data_AF-A0A7Y5S5Z9-F1
#
_entry.id   AF-A0A7Y5S5Z9-F1
#
_cell.length_a   1.000
_cell.length_b   1.000
_cell.length_c   1.000
_cell.angle_alpha   90.00
_cell.angle_beta   90.00
_cell.angle_gamma   90.00
#
_symmetry.space_group_name_H-M   'P 1'
#
loop_
_entity.id
_entity.type
_entity.pdbx_description
1 polymer ?
#
loop_
_entity_poly.entity_id
_entity_poly.type
_entity_poly.pdbx_seq_one_letter_code
_entity_poly.pdbx_strand_id
1 'polypeptide(L)'
;MKKLNRRLVALLAAAAAGALVGCSTGDYNEDLANEVRGDLSPELETMYERPTDIKNREALVIDENLRLLNEDLARIFLMDRSSLLADHPMPR
;
A
#
# COMPACT_ATOMS: atom_id res chain seq x y z
N MET A 1 -6.85 59.32 16.91
CA MET A 1 -6.58 57.86 16.86
C MET A 1 -7.60 57.17 17.75
N LYS A 2 -8.57 56.42 17.18
CA LYS A 2 -9.67 55.80 17.93
C LYS A 2 -9.11 54.62 18.74
N LYS A 3 -9.34 54.60 20.06
CA LYS A 3 -8.86 53.54 20.95
C LYS A 3 -9.53 52.22 20.55
N LEU A 4 -8.76 51.30 19.98
CA LEU A 4 -9.25 49.99 19.56
C LEU A 4 -9.63 49.18 20.80
N ASN A 5 -10.89 48.75 20.85
CA ASN A 5 -11.46 48.14 22.05
C ASN A 5 -10.97 46.69 22.15
N ARG A 6 -9.96 46.45 23.00
CA ARG A 6 -9.24 45.16 23.13
C ARG A 6 -10.16 43.94 23.33
N ARG A 7 -11.32 44.14 23.95
CA ARG A 7 -12.33 43.11 24.18
C ARG A 7 -13.00 42.63 22.88
N LEU A 8 -13.25 43.55 21.94
CA LEU A 8 -13.84 43.21 20.64
C LEU A 8 -12.86 42.42 19.77
N VAL A 9 -11.57 42.77 19.81
CA VAL A 9 -10.52 42.04 19.09
C VAL A 9 -10.37 40.61 19.62
N ALA A 10 -10.44 40.43 20.94
CA ALA A 10 -10.36 39.10 21.54
C ALA A 10 -11.56 38.20 21.15
N LEU A 11 -12.77 38.75 21.11
CA LEU A 11 -13.97 38.00 20.67
C LEU A 11 -13.92 37.63 19.19
N LEU A 12 -13.45 38.54 18.34
CA LEU A 12 -13.29 38.26 16.91
C LEU A 12 -12.21 37.20 16.64
N ALA A 13 -11.11 37.22 17.40
CA ALA A 13 -10.07 36.20 17.31
C ALA A 13 -10.57 34.82 17.77
N ALA A 14 -11.35 34.76 18.85
CA ALA A 14 -11.95 33.51 19.33
C ALA A 14 -12.98 32.94 18.35
N ALA A 15 -13.82 33.79 17.76
CA ALA A 15 -14.79 33.38 16.74
C ALA A 15 -14.10 32.89 15.46
N ALA A 16 -13.03 33.57 15.02
CA ALA A 16 -12.23 33.12 13.90
C ALA A 16 -11.55 31.77 14.19
N ALA A 17 -10.95 31.59 15.37
CA ALA A 17 -10.36 30.31 15.76
C ALA A 17 -11.38 29.18 15.83
N GLY A 18 -12.59 29.43 16.31
CA GLY A 18 -13.68 28.44 16.35
C GLY A 18 -14.16 28.03 14.95
N ALA A 19 -14.15 28.95 13.98
CA ALA A 19 -14.53 28.65 12.60
C ALA A 19 -13.54 27.73 11.88
N LEU A 20 -12.26 27.70 12.29
CA LEU A 20 -11.26 26.78 11.71
C LEU A 20 -11.35 25.34 12.27
N VAL A 21 -11.93 25.13 13.46
CA VAL A 21 -11.99 23.80 14.11
C VAL A 21 -13.25 23.02 13.72
N GLY A 22 -14.29 23.68 13.18
CA GLY A 22 -15.59 23.07 12.88
C GLY A 22 -15.76 22.51 11.48
N CYS A 23 -14.76 22.58 10.60
CA CYS A 23 -14.84 22.12 9.21
C CYS A 23 -14.02 20.84 8.99
N SER A 24 -14.19 19.83 9.84
CA SER A 24 -13.91 18.45 9.41
C SER A 24 -15.17 17.95 8.72
N THR A 25 -15.13 17.85 7.39
CA THR A 25 -16.07 16.99 6.67
C THR A 25 -15.89 15.60 7.27
N GLY A 26 -16.82 15.18 8.12
CA GLY A 26 -16.77 13.84 8.71
C GLY A 26 -16.75 12.84 7.57
N ASP A 27 -15.70 12.04 7.52
CA ASP A 27 -15.52 10.95 6.57
C ASP A 27 -16.58 9.88 6.84
N TYR A 28 -17.84 10.16 6.49
CA TYR A 28 -18.94 9.21 6.55
C TYR A 28 -18.58 7.92 5.79
N ASN A 29 -17.67 8.02 4.82
CA ASN A 29 -17.12 6.89 4.09
C ASN A 29 -16.06 6.10 4.86
N GLU A 30 -15.25 6.71 5.74
CA GLU A 30 -14.26 5.97 6.54
C GLU A 30 -14.94 5.21 7.67
N ASP A 31 -15.89 5.82 8.37
CA ASP A 31 -16.63 5.13 9.43
C ASP A 31 -17.45 3.95 8.89
N LEU A 32 -18.14 4.16 7.75
CA LEU A 32 -18.92 3.10 7.11
C LEU A 32 -18.02 2.02 6.49
N ALA A 33 -16.85 2.38 5.94
CA ALA A 33 -15.90 1.41 5.44
C ALA A 33 -15.20 0.63 6.58
N ASN A 34 -15.00 1.25 7.74
CA ASN A 34 -14.49 0.58 8.93
C ASN A 34 -15.55 -0.34 9.55
N GLU A 35 -16.82 0.04 9.55
CA GLU A 35 -17.93 -0.81 9.99
C GLU A 35 -18.09 -2.04 9.09
N VAL A 36 -18.09 -1.86 7.77
CA VAL A 36 -18.19 -2.97 6.79
C VAL A 36 -16.95 -3.88 6.83
N ARG A 37 -15.76 -3.35 7.09
CA ARG A 37 -14.54 -4.17 7.28
C ARG A 37 -14.44 -4.80 8.67
N GLY A 38 -15.13 -4.25 9.66
CA GLY A 38 -15.10 -4.73 11.05
C GLY A 38 -15.94 -5.99 11.28
N ASP A 39 -16.97 -6.21 10.46
CA ASP A 39 -17.87 -7.36 10.54
C ASP A 39 -17.97 -8.06 9.17
N LEU A 40 -16.85 -8.63 8.72
CA LEU A 40 -16.82 -9.48 7.53
C LEU A 40 -17.61 -10.75 7.81
N SER A 41 -18.48 -11.16 6.88
CA SER A 41 -19.11 -12.47 6.97
C SER A 41 -18.03 -13.57 6.98
N PRO A 42 -18.27 -14.72 7.65
CA PRO A 42 -17.25 -15.77 7.77
C PRO A 42 -16.70 -16.27 6.42
N GLU A 43 -17.54 -16.23 5.39
CA GLU A 43 -17.20 -16.56 4.01
C GLU A 43 -16.22 -15.56 3.37
N LEU A 44 -16.29 -14.28 3.76
CA LEU A 44 -15.37 -13.23 3.29
C LEU A 44 -14.05 -13.24 4.06
N GLU A 45 -14.08 -13.57 5.36
CA GLU A 45 -12.87 -13.73 6.18
C GLU A 45 -12.00 -14.89 5.67
N THR A 46 -12.62 -16.01 5.32
CA THR A 46 -11.93 -17.23 4.87
C THR A 46 -11.82 -17.36 3.34
N MET A 47 -12.04 -16.27 2.59
CA MET A 47 -11.93 -16.25 1.12
C MET A 47 -10.62 -16.85 0.61
N TYR A 48 -9.51 -16.66 1.32
CA TYR A 48 -8.18 -17.16 0.93
C TYR A 48 -7.95 -18.65 1.22
N GLU A 49 -8.83 -19.29 2.00
CA GLU A 49 -8.74 -20.72 2.38
C GLU A 49 -9.47 -21.63 1.41
N ARG A 50 -10.07 -21.07 0.34
CA ARG A 50 -10.73 -21.88 -0.68
C ARG A 50 -9.71 -22.82 -1.32
N PRO A 51 -10.07 -24.09 -1.58
CA PRO A 51 -9.15 -25.07 -2.16
C PRO A 51 -8.52 -24.62 -3.48
N THR A 52 -9.21 -23.79 -4.26
CA THR A 52 -8.69 -23.21 -5.51
C THR A 52 -7.59 -22.18 -5.25
N ASP A 53 -7.74 -21.34 -4.22
CA ASP A 53 -6.80 -20.29 -3.88
C ASP A 53 -5.52 -20.88 -3.28
N ILE A 54 -5.65 -21.94 -2.47
CA ILE A 54 -4.52 -22.72 -1.97
C ILE A 54 -3.72 -23.33 -3.13
N LYS A 55 -4.38 -24.00 -4.07
CA LYS A 55 -3.72 -24.59 -5.25
C LYS A 55 -3.07 -23.53 -6.14
N ASN A 56 -3.70 -22.38 -6.31
CA ASN A 56 -3.12 -21.28 -7.08
C ASN A 56 -1.85 -20.74 -6.41
N ARG A 57 -1.88 -20.57 -5.08
CA ARG A 57 -0.70 -20.18 -4.31
C ARG A 57 0.43 -21.19 -4.44
N GLU A 58 0.13 -22.48 -4.33
CA GLU A 58 1.12 -23.55 -4.53
C GLU A 58 1.71 -23.53 -5.94
N ALA A 59 0.89 -23.36 -6.97
CA ALA A 59 1.34 -23.28 -8.35
C ALA A 59 2.29 -22.10 -8.59
N LEU A 60 1.97 -20.92 -8.04
CA LEU A 60 2.84 -19.75 -8.11
C LEU A 60 4.18 -19.96 -7.40
N VAL A 61 4.16 -20.60 -6.23
CA VAL A 61 5.39 -20.92 -5.49
C VAL A 61 6.26 -21.90 -6.26
N ILE A 62 5.66 -22.93 -6.88
CA ILE A 62 6.40 -23.90 -7.69
C ILE A 62 7.01 -23.24 -8.92
N ASP A 63 6.25 -22.41 -9.63
CA ASP A 63 6.73 -21.70 -10.83
C ASP A 63 7.92 -20.79 -10.51
N GLU A 64 7.80 -19.98 -9.45
CA GLU A 64 8.87 -19.08 -9.02
C GLU A 64 10.11 -19.84 -8.56
N ASN A 65 9.94 -20.91 -7.77
CA ASN A 65 11.06 -21.74 -7.32
C ASN A 65 11.77 -22.44 -8.48
N LEU A 66 11.02 -22.91 -9.49
CA LEU A 66 11.62 -23.51 -10.68
C LEU A 66 12.40 -22.49 -11.50
N ARG A 67 11.90 -21.26 -11.61
CA ARG A 67 12.63 -20.17 -12.28
C ARG A 67 13.94 -19.86 -11.57
N LEU A 68 13.90 -19.67 -10.26
CA LEU A 68 15.10 -19.41 -9.45
C LEU A 68 16.09 -20.58 -9.52
N LEU A 69 15.60 -21.82 -9.45
CA LEU A 69 16.44 -23.00 -9.58
C LEU A 69 17.13 -23.05 -10.95
N ASN A 70 16.42 -22.68 -12.02
CA ASN A 70 16.98 -22.67 -13.37
C ASN A 70 18.04 -21.57 -13.52
N GLU A 71 17.83 -20.39 -12.93
CA GLU A 71 18.83 -19.31 -12.87
C GLU A 71 20.08 -19.74 -12.09
N ASP A 72 19.90 -20.40 -10.94
CA ASP A 72 21.00 -20.93 -10.14
C ASP A 72 21.78 -22.02 -10.89
N LEU A 73 21.09 -22.94 -11.57
CA LEU A 73 21.74 -23.94 -12.42
C LEU A 73 22.53 -23.28 -13.56
N ALA A 74 21.95 -22.29 -14.23
CA ALA A 74 22.64 -21.56 -15.30
C ALA A 74 23.89 -20.86 -14.77
N ARG A 75 23.86 -20.35 -13.54
CA ARG A 75 25.02 -19.73 -12.88
C ARG A 75 26.08 -20.76 -12.46
N ILE A 76 25.68 -21.91 -11.92
CA ILE A 76 26.59 -23.00 -11.52
C ILE A 76 27.35 -23.54 -12.74
N PHE A 77 26.65 -23.74 -13.85
CA PHE A 77 27.25 -24.23 -15.09
C PHE A 77 27.88 -23.11 -15.95
N LEU A 78 27.88 -21.87 -15.47
CA LEU A 78 28.38 -20.69 -16.19
C LEU A 78 27.73 -20.50 -17.57
N MET A 79 26.51 -21.02 -17.76
CA MET A 79 25.72 -20.88 -18.99
C MET A 79 25.16 -19.47 -19.18
N ASP A 80 24.97 -18.73 -18.08
CA ASP A 80 24.51 -17.34 -18.07
C ASP A 80 25.64 -16.32 -18.36
N ARG A 81 26.90 -16.77 -18.39
CA ARG A 81 28.03 -15.86 -18.58
C ARG A 81 28.31 -15.68 -20.07
N SER A 82 28.11 -14.46 -20.58
CA SER A 82 28.65 -14.09 -21.89
C SER A 82 30.16 -14.29 -21.87
N SER A 83 30.69 -15.07 -22.82
CA SER A 83 32.13 -15.25 -23.00
C SER A 83 32.84 -13.90 -23.03
N LEU A 84 34.03 -13.79 -22.41
CA LEU A 84 34.88 -12.61 -22.56
C LEU A 84 35.34 -12.40 -24.03
N LEU A 85 35.05 -13.34 -24.93
CA LEU A 85 35.20 -13.22 -26.38
C LEU A 85 33.92 -12.76 -27.11
N ALA A 86 32.90 -12.28 -26.41
CA ALA A 86 31.76 -11.65 -27.07
C ALA A 86 32.24 -10.42 -27.85
N ASP A 87 31.94 -10.37 -29.16
CA ASP A 87 32.35 -9.31 -30.08
C ASP A 87 31.84 -7.92 -29.65
N HIS A 88 30.80 -7.88 -28.82
CA HIS A 88 30.18 -6.66 -28.32
C HIS A 88 30.02 -6.72 -26.78
N PRO A 89 30.19 -5.58 -26.10
CA PRO A 89 30.05 -5.50 -24.65
C PRO A 89 28.59 -5.72 -24.24
N MET A 90 28.35 -6.67 -23.34
CA MET A 90 27.04 -6.88 -22.73
C MET A 90 26.79 -5.82 -21.64
N PRO A 91 25.60 -5.21 -21.58
CA PRO A 91 25.25 -4.26 -20.53
C PRO A 91 25.29 -4.95 -19.16
N ARG A 92 25.81 -4.23 -18.16
CA ARG A 92 25.89 -4.69 -16.77
C ARG A 92 24.60 -4.47 -16.01
#